data_AF-A0A7W7KES9-F1
#
_entry.id   AF-A0A7W7KES9-F1
#
_cell.length_a   1.000
_cell.length_b   1.000
_cell.length_c   1.000
_cell.angle_alpha   90.00
_cell.angle_beta   90.00
_cell.angle_gamma   90.00
#
_symmetry.space_group_name_H-M   'P 1'
#
loop_
_entity.id
_entity.type
_entity.pdbx_description
1 polymer ?
#
loop_
_entity_poly.entity_id
_entity_poly.type
_entity_poly.pdbx_seq_one_letter_code
_entity_poly.pdbx_strand_id
1 'polypeptide(L)'
;MEYAKDYVLLRDVEGRQRYDIPHCPLHVLTVYQEERFLKDGHILHKDTVLIEDRAHDWQWENGKFYYTRLESVPLVALVYSTEYRTFCAHCGVAVVSEKFQLHCDVCQEKLK
;
A
#
# COMPACT_ATOMS: atom_id res chain seq x y z
N MET A 1 5.18 10.85 -1.60
CA MET A 1 4.24 9.77 -1.99
C MET A 1 4.48 8.56 -1.12
N GLU A 2 3.44 7.78 -0.80
CA GLU A 2 3.53 6.61 0.08
C GLU A 2 3.57 5.31 -0.73
N TYR A 3 4.43 4.39 -0.30
CA TYR A 3 4.78 3.16 -1.00
C TYR A 3 4.67 1.96 -0.06
N ALA A 4 4.19 0.82 -0.55
CA ALA A 4 4.12 -0.43 0.19
C ALA A 4 5.52 -1.06 0.24
N LYS A 5 6.02 -1.31 1.44
CA LYS A 5 7.35 -1.91 1.68
C LYS A 5 7.26 -3.38 2.07
N ASP A 6 6.27 -3.71 2.89
CA ASP A 6 5.96 -5.08 3.29
C ASP A 6 4.47 -5.34 3.10
N TYR A 7 4.14 -6.39 2.37
CA TYR A 7 2.77 -6.73 2.03
C TYR A 7 2.62 -8.22 1.66
N VAL A 8 1.40 -8.72 1.83
CA VAL A 8 0.97 -10.03 1.34
C VAL A 8 -0.07 -9.83 0.25
N LEU A 9 0.01 -10.65 -0.80
CA LEU A 9 -0.97 -10.68 -1.88
C LEU A 9 -1.95 -11.83 -1.67
N LEU A 10 -3.24 -11.51 -1.57
CA LEU A 10 -4.33 -12.46 -1.61
C LEU A 10 -4.90 -12.52 -3.02
N ARG A 11 -5.03 -13.73 -3.56
CA ARG A 11 -5.55 -13.97 -4.91
C ARG A 11 -6.97 -14.49 -4.85
N ASP A 12 -7.73 -14.20 -5.91
CA ASP A 12 -9.10 -14.71 -6.11
C ASP A 12 -9.96 -14.52 -4.85
N VAL A 13 -9.92 -13.29 -4.32
CA VAL A 13 -10.53 -12.96 -3.04
C VAL A 13 -12.03 -12.90 -3.21
N GLU A 14 -12.72 -13.88 -2.64
CA GLU A 14 -14.17 -13.88 -2.58
C GLU A 14 -14.66 -12.90 -1.51
N GLY A 15 -15.68 -12.12 -1.88
CA GLY A 15 -16.37 -11.24 -0.94
C GLY A 15 -17.02 -12.03 0.20
N ARG A 16 -16.95 -11.47 1.42
CA ARG A 16 -17.50 -12.02 2.67
C ARG A 16 -16.79 -13.27 3.20
N GLN A 17 -15.62 -13.61 2.65
CA GLN A 17 -14.77 -14.68 3.16
C GLN A 17 -13.90 -14.20 4.33
N ARG A 18 -13.49 -15.17 5.15
CA ARG A 18 -12.60 -15.03 6.31
C ARG A 18 -11.23 -15.61 5.97
N TYR A 19 -10.17 -14.87 6.24
CA TYR A 19 -8.78 -15.29 6.00
C TYR A 19 -7.98 -15.31 7.29
N ASP A 20 -7.08 -16.28 7.43
CA ASP A 20 -6.17 -16.40 8.56
C ASP A 20 -4.98 -15.46 8.37
N ILE A 21 -5.10 -14.27 8.95
CA ILE A 21 -4.11 -13.20 8.82
C ILE A 21 -3.63 -12.81 10.23
N PRO A 22 -2.43 -13.22 10.65
CA PRO A 22 -2.00 -13.12 12.04
C PRO A 22 -1.79 -11.68 12.53
N HIS A 23 -1.61 -10.72 11.62
CA HIS A 23 -1.35 -9.33 11.94
C HIS A 23 -2.37 -8.42 11.28
N CYS A 24 -2.80 -7.37 11.97
CA CYS A 24 -3.67 -6.37 11.35
C CYS A 24 -2.90 -5.62 10.26
N PRO A 25 -3.36 -5.60 9.00
CA PRO A 25 -2.76 -4.76 7.97
C PRO A 25 -2.95 -3.28 8.31
N LEU A 26 -2.01 -2.46 7.85
CA LEU A 26 -2.08 -1.00 7.90
C LEU A 26 -2.97 -0.46 6.78
N HIS A 27 -2.78 -0.96 5.55
CA HIS A 27 -3.63 -0.66 4.40
C HIS A 27 -4.08 -1.95 3.72
N VAL A 28 -5.27 -1.90 3.13
CA VAL A 28 -5.79 -2.96 2.26
C VAL A 28 -6.08 -2.33 0.91
N LEU A 29 -5.54 -2.93 -0.14
CA LEU A 29 -5.63 -2.40 -1.49
C LEU A 29 -6.26 -3.43 -2.42
N THR A 30 -7.30 -3.05 -3.16
CA THR A 30 -7.65 -3.77 -4.39
C THR A 30 -6.63 -3.41 -5.47
N VAL A 31 -6.04 -4.41 -6.11
CA VAL A 31 -5.00 -4.22 -7.13
C VAL A 31 -5.57 -4.52 -8.52
N TYR A 32 -5.56 -3.53 -9.41
CA TYR A 32 -6.06 -3.65 -10.80
C TYR A 32 -4.96 -3.94 -11.81
N GLN A 33 -3.74 -3.47 -11.54
CA GLN A 33 -2.57 -3.69 -12.41
C GLN A 33 -1.42 -4.24 -11.58
N GLU A 34 -1.38 -5.56 -11.42
CA GLU A 34 -0.40 -6.24 -10.60
C GLU A 34 1.05 -5.90 -10.99
N GLU A 35 1.39 -5.97 -12.28
CA GLU A 35 2.76 -5.71 -12.73
C GLU A 35 3.25 -4.30 -12.36
N ARG A 36 2.36 -3.30 -12.46
CA ARG A 36 2.69 -1.92 -12.05
C ARG A 36 2.78 -1.80 -10.53
N PHE A 37 1.89 -2.45 -9.80
CA PHE A 37 1.95 -2.46 -8.33
C PHE A 37 3.23 -3.12 -7.83
N LEU A 38 3.62 -4.28 -8.40
CA LEU A 38 4.85 -4.98 -8.04
C LEU A 38 6.11 -4.18 -8.39
N LYS A 39 6.08 -3.41 -9.47
CA LYS A 39 7.20 -2.58 -9.90
C LYS A 39 7.36 -1.32 -9.03
N ASP A 40 6.26 -0.60 -8.82
CA ASP A 40 6.32 0.75 -8.26
C ASP A 40 5.88 0.79 -6.79
N GLY A 41 5.02 -0.11 -6.33
CA GLY A 41 4.57 -0.23 -4.93
C GLY A 41 3.66 0.90 -4.43
N HIS A 42 3.10 1.72 -5.33
CA HIS A 42 2.30 2.89 -4.94
C HIS A 42 1.02 2.48 -4.21
N ILE A 43 0.79 3.06 -3.02
CA ILE A 43 -0.42 2.79 -2.20
C ILE A 43 -1.62 3.62 -2.66
N LEU A 44 -1.38 4.81 -3.20
CA LEU A 44 -2.42 5.71 -3.67
C LEU A 44 -2.22 6.03 -5.15
N HIS A 45 -2.80 5.20 -6.01
CA HIS A 45 -2.75 5.43 -7.46
C HIS A 45 -4.01 4.85 -8.13
N LYS A 46 -4.95 5.73 -8.49
CA LYS A 46 -6.30 5.38 -9.00
C LYS A 46 -6.32 4.37 -10.15
N ASP A 47 -5.28 4.33 -10.98
CA ASP A 47 -5.22 3.44 -12.16
C ASP A 47 -4.57 2.08 -11.85
N THR A 48 -3.96 1.93 -10.67
CA THR A 48 -3.17 0.76 -10.28
C THR A 48 -3.78 0.05 -9.08
N VAL A 49 -4.23 0.82 -8.08
CA VAL A 49 -4.81 0.33 -6.82
C VAL A 49 -5.96 1.21 -6.34
N LEU A 50 -6.90 0.61 -5.62
CA LEU A 50 -7.90 1.30 -4.82
C LEU A 50 -7.65 0.98 -3.34
N ILE A 51 -7.55 2.02 -2.51
CA ILE A 51 -7.46 1.85 -1.06
C ILE A 51 -8.84 1.53 -0.48
N GLU A 52 -8.93 0.44 0.26
CA GLU A 52 -10.17 -0.09 0.83
C GLU A 52 -10.43 0.54 2.21
N ASP A 53 -11.66 0.96 2.44
CA ASP A 53 -12.06 1.60 3.67
C ASP A 53 -12.23 0.56 4.80
N ARG A 54 -11.61 0.81 5.95
CA ARG A 54 -11.67 -0.12 7.09
C ARG A 54 -13.04 -0.17 7.77
N ALA A 55 -13.89 0.84 7.62
CA ALA A 55 -15.22 0.80 8.21
C ALA A 55 -16.21 -0.02 7.35
N HIS A 56 -16.02 -0.02 6.02
CA HIS A 56 -16.99 -0.57 5.08
C HIS A 56 -16.51 -1.81 4.31
N ASP A 57 -15.24 -1.84 3.92
CA ASP A 57 -14.71 -2.80 2.95
C ASP A 57 -13.92 -3.93 3.59
N TRP A 58 -13.38 -3.73 4.80
CA TRP A 58 -12.66 -4.79 5.49
C TRP A 58 -12.58 -4.61 7.00
N GLN A 59 -12.45 -5.72 7.72
CA GLN A 59 -12.22 -5.71 9.16
C GLN A 59 -11.14 -6.73 9.52
N TRP A 60 -10.46 -6.49 10.64
CA TRP A 60 -9.53 -7.45 11.21
C TRP A 60 -9.79 -7.56 12.70
N GLU A 61 -9.96 -8.80 13.18
CA GLU A 61 -10.19 -9.10 14.59
C GLU A 61 -9.53 -10.43 14.94
N ASN A 62 -8.69 -10.44 15.98
CA ASN A 62 -8.10 -11.66 16.57
C ASN A 62 -7.46 -12.61 15.54
N GLY A 63 -6.66 -12.08 14.62
CA GLY A 63 -5.98 -12.88 13.60
C GLY A 63 -6.87 -13.33 12.42
N LYS A 64 -8.09 -12.81 12.34
CA LYS A 64 -9.02 -13.08 11.23
C LYS A 64 -9.26 -11.80 10.45
N PHE A 65 -9.03 -11.87 9.15
CA PHE A 65 -9.33 -10.81 8.21
C PHE A 65 -10.64 -11.10 7.49
N TYR A 66 -11.48 -10.07 7.37
CA TYR A 66 -12.76 -10.09 6.69
C TYR A 66 -12.78 -9.07 5.59
N TYR A 67 -13.10 -9.49 4.37
CA TYR A 67 -13.17 -8.60 3.22
C TYR A 67 -14.60 -8.53 2.70
N THR A 68 -15.20 -7.35 2.73
CA THR A 68 -16.62 -7.11 2.46
C THR A 68 -16.84 -6.40 1.13
N ARG A 69 -16.52 -7.09 0.03
CA ARG A 69 -16.96 -6.70 -1.32
C ARG A 69 -18.19 -7.50 -1.77
N LEU A 70 -19.00 -6.92 -2.66
CA LEU A 70 -20.14 -7.60 -3.29
C LEU A 70 -19.69 -8.56 -4.40
N GLU A 71 -18.54 -8.28 -5.00
CA GLU A 71 -17.97 -9.05 -6.11
C GLU A 71 -16.60 -9.61 -5.72
N SER A 72 -16.20 -10.71 -6.36
CA SER A 72 -14.86 -11.26 -6.24
C SER A 72 -13.83 -10.29 -6.81
N VAL A 73 -12.71 -10.13 -6.12
CA VAL A 73 -11.60 -9.29 -6.56
C VAL A 73 -10.41 -10.19 -6.90
N PRO A 74 -9.78 -10.03 -8.08
CA PRO A 74 -8.70 -10.93 -8.49
C PRO A 74 -7.47 -10.84 -7.59
N LEU A 75 -7.20 -9.66 -7.01
CA LEU A 75 -6.00 -9.41 -6.23
C LEU A 75 -6.23 -8.34 -5.15
N VAL A 76 -5.91 -8.69 -3.91
CA VAL A 76 -5.90 -7.76 -2.76
C VAL A 76 -4.52 -7.76 -2.13
N ALA A 77 -3.94 -6.58 -1.90
CA ALA A 77 -2.70 -6.42 -1.14
C ALA A 77 -3.01 -6.02 0.30
N LEU A 78 -2.52 -6.80 1.25
CA LEU A 78 -2.52 -6.49 2.68
C LEU A 78 -1.16 -5.89 3.03
N VAL A 79 -1.10 -4.58 3.23
CA VAL A 79 0.14 -3.84 3.46
C VAL A 79 0.39 -3.70 4.96
N TYR A 80 1.57 -4.10 5.43
CA TYR A 80 1.96 -4.07 6.83
C TYR A 80 2.96 -2.96 7.16
N SER A 81 3.74 -2.51 6.18
CA SER A 81 4.61 -1.35 6.35
C SER A 81 4.67 -0.50 5.09
N THR A 82 4.86 0.81 5.29
CA THR A 82 4.97 1.79 4.22
C THR A 82 6.26 2.56 4.33
N GLU A 83 6.65 3.16 3.21
CA GLU A 83 7.71 4.15 3.17
C GLU A 83 7.23 5.38 2.39
N TYR A 84 7.65 6.55 2.87
CA TYR A 84 7.39 7.80 2.19
C TYR A 84 8.59 8.14 1.33
N ARG A 85 8.38 8.42 0.05
CA ARG A 85 9.41 8.94 -0.83
C ARG A 85 9.06 10.35 -1.28
N THR A 86 10.05 11.22 -1.34
CA THR A 86 9.94 12.55 -1.94
C THR A 86 10.95 12.69 -3.08
N PHE A 87 10.67 13.57 -4.03
CA PHE A 87 11.58 13.82 -5.15
C PHE A 87 12.41 15.06 -4.84
N CYS A 88 13.74 14.93 -4.97
CA CYS A 88 14.60 16.09 -4.94
C CYS A 88 14.42 16.91 -6.22
N ALA A 89 13.95 18.15 -6.09
CA ALA A 89 13.75 19.06 -7.22
C ALA A 89 15.07 19.49 -7.90
N HIS A 90 16.22 19.31 -7.24
CA HIS A 90 17.52 19.71 -7.78
C HIS A 90 18.18 18.59 -8.60
N CYS A 91 18.32 17.39 -8.02
CA CYS A 91 19.00 16.27 -8.69
C CYS A 91 18.05 15.25 -9.32
N GLY A 92 16.73 15.36 -9.08
CA GLY A 92 15.71 14.47 -9.64
C GLY A 92 15.61 13.09 -8.96
N VAL A 93 16.46 12.79 -7.97
CA VAL A 93 16.44 11.49 -7.28
C VAL A 93 15.25 11.41 -6.32
N ALA A 94 14.59 10.25 -6.33
CA ALA A 94 13.62 9.89 -5.30
C ALA A 94 14.36 9.46 -4.03
N VAL A 95 14.10 10.13 -2.92
CA VAL A 95 14.70 9.84 -1.63
C VAL A 95 13.64 9.32 -0.68
N VAL A 96 14.00 8.32 0.12
CA VAL A 96 13.14 7.85 1.23
C VAL A 96 13.14 8.96 2.27
N SER A 97 11.99 9.61 2.46
CA SER A 97 11.83 10.69 3.42
C SER A 97 11.36 10.10 4.74
N GLU A 98 12.19 10.19 5.76
CA GLU A 98 11.67 10.13 7.13
C GLU A 98 10.84 11.39 7.42
N LYS A 99 9.98 11.33 8.44
CA LYS A 99 9.02 12.40 8.81
C LYS A 99 9.66 13.78 9.06
N PHE A 100 10.99 13.86 9.13
CA PHE A 100 11.78 15.07 9.42
C PHE A 100 12.97 15.27 8.48
N GLN A 101 13.08 14.53 7.38
CA GLN A 101 14.20 14.69 6.46
C GLN A 101 14.05 15.99 5.65
N LEU A 102 14.91 16.96 5.95
CA LEU A 102 14.91 18.27 5.32
C LEU A 102 15.86 18.37 4.12
N HIS A 103 16.78 17.43 3.93
CA HIS A 103 17.81 17.48 2.89
C HIS A 103 17.93 16.16 2.12
N CYS A 104 18.23 16.26 0.82
CA CYS A 104 18.49 15.14 -0.06
C CYS A 104 19.78 14.44 0.37
N ASP A 105 19.73 13.13 0.58
CA ASP A 105 20.90 12.31 0.91
C ASP A 105 21.94 12.24 -0.22
N VAL A 106 21.53 12.48 -1.47
CA VAL A 106 22.42 12.48 -2.64
C VAL A 106 23.11 13.84 -2.87
N CYS A 107 22.34 14.92 -3.02
CA CYS A 107 22.90 16.24 -3.38
C CYS A 107 22.92 17.25 -2.23
N GLN A 108 22.44 16.88 -1.03
CA GLN A 108 22.40 17.72 0.17
C GLN A 108 21.51 18.97 0.08
N GLU A 109 20.83 19.19 -1.05
CA GLU A 109 19.85 20.28 -1.20
C GLU A 109 18.58 20.04 -0.39
N LYS A 110 17.94 21.14 0.00
CA LYS A 110 16.72 21.08 0.81
C LYS A 110 15.57 20.40 0.04
N LEU A 111 14.96 19.38 0.65
CA LEU A 111 13.74 18.75 0.16
C LEU A 111 12.57 19.71 0.40
N LYS A 112 11.75 19.92 -0.64
CA LYS A 112 10.56 20.78 -0.55
C LYS A 112 9.38 20.03 0.03
#